data_AF-A0A4Q6E5E2-F1
#
_entry.id   AF-A0A4Q6E5E2-F1
#
_cell.length_a   1.000
_cell.length_b   1.000
_cell.length_c   1.000
_cell.angle_alpha   90.00
_cell.angle_beta   90.00
_cell.angle_gamma   90.00
#
_symmetry.space_group_name_H-M   'P 1'
#
loop_
_entity.id
_entity.type
_entity.pdbx_description
1 polymer ?
#
loop_
_entity_poly.entity_id
_entity_poly.type
_entity_poly.pdbx_seq_one_letter_code
_entity_poly.pdbx_strand_id
1 'polypeptide(L)'
;GVSPGHVALQWTRQQGFSSIPIVGATKLSQLEDNLKVIDVLLSDEQLQRLDEASAIPLGFPGDFFKEEAVKTNLFGGFYDKVEKRNS
;
A
#
# COMPACT_ATOMS: atom_id res chain seq x y z
N GLY A 1 6.90 22.55 2.44
CA GLY A 1 7.04 21.14 2.84
C GLY A 1 5.89 20.78 3.76
N VAL A 2 5.45 19.53 3.77
CA VAL A 2 4.33 19.02 4.59
C VAL A 2 4.86 18.17 5.75
N SER A 3 4.04 17.85 6.73
CA SER A 3 4.51 16.98 7.82
C SER A 3 4.75 15.54 7.31
N PRO A 4 5.63 14.76 7.97
CA PRO A 4 5.81 13.35 7.64
C PRO A 4 4.51 12.53 7.70
N GLY A 5 3.59 12.90 8.60
CA GLY A 5 2.28 12.28 8.70
C GLY A 5 1.45 12.51 7.43
N HIS A 6 1.53 13.71 6.85
CA HIS A 6 0.83 14.01 5.60
C HIS A 6 1.36 13.18 4.44
N VAL A 7 2.68 13.02 4.35
CA VAL A 7 3.32 12.18 3.32
C VAL A 7 2.90 10.73 3.46
N ALA A 8 2.93 10.18 4.67
CA ALA A 8 2.56 8.78 4.92
C ALA A 8 1.09 8.48 4.56
N LEU A 9 0.18 9.37 4.93
CA LEU A 9 -1.24 9.24 4.62
C LEU A 9 -1.52 9.34 3.11
N GLN A 10 -0.91 10.29 2.40
CA GLN A 10 -1.09 10.38 0.95
C GLN A 10 -0.43 9.23 0.20
N TRP A 11 0.77 8.81 0.60
CA TRP A 11 1.41 7.62 0.05
C TRP A 11 0.48 6.40 0.18
N THR A 12 -0.13 6.21 1.35
CA THR A 12 -1.08 5.10 1.61
C THR A 12 -2.34 5.19 0.73
N ARG A 13 -2.89 6.40 0.51
CA ARG A 13 -4.08 6.61 -0.33
C ARG A 13 -3.80 6.45 -1.82
N GLN A 14 -2.57 6.73 -2.25
CA GLN A 14 -2.15 6.64 -3.64
C GLN A 14 -1.65 5.24 -4.04
N GLN A 15 -1.65 4.28 -3.11
CA GLN A 15 -1.40 2.88 -3.44
C GLN A 15 -2.49 2.31 -4.37
N GLY A 16 -2.13 1.32 -5.18
CA GLY A 16 -3.00 0.74 -6.22
C GLY A 16 -4.20 -0.09 -5.72
N PHE A 17 -4.47 -0.11 -4.42
CA PHE A 17 -5.67 -0.72 -3.84
C PHE A 17 -6.54 0.36 -3.20
N SER A 18 -7.87 0.22 -3.26
CA SER A 18 -8.78 1.20 -2.68
C SER A 18 -8.63 1.26 -1.15
N SER A 19 -7.76 2.16 -0.68
CA SER A 19 -7.42 2.34 0.73
C SER A 19 -8.12 3.56 1.30
N ILE A 20 -8.92 3.37 2.36
CA ILE A 20 -9.51 4.45 3.15
C ILE A 20 -8.84 4.45 4.52
N PRO A 21 -7.80 5.28 4.75
CA PRO A 21 -7.09 5.28 6.02
C PRO A 21 -7.99 5.78 7.16
N ILE A 22 -7.99 5.06 8.27
CA ILE A 22 -8.64 5.49 9.51
C ILE A 22 -7.68 6.41 10.26
N VAL A 23 -8.02 7.69 10.37
CA VAL A 23 -7.19 8.68 11.06
C VAL A 23 -7.56 8.78 12.54
N GLY A 24 -6.58 8.66 13.42
CA GLY A 24 -6.74 8.90 14.85
C GLY A 24 -6.56 10.37 15.21
N ALA A 25 -7.48 10.95 15.98
CA ALA A 25 -7.36 12.30 16.53
C ALA A 25 -8.02 12.37 17.91
N THR A 26 -7.31 12.89 18.92
CA THR A 26 -7.86 13.14 20.27
C THR A 26 -8.14 14.63 20.50
N LYS A 27 -7.71 15.50 19.56
CA LYS A 27 -7.93 16.94 19.56
C LYS A 27 -8.45 17.38 18.20
N LEU A 28 -9.28 18.43 18.18
CA LEU A 28 -9.84 18.98 16.94
C LEU A 28 -8.76 19.42 15.94
N SER A 29 -7.70 20.06 16.43
CA SER A 29 -6.59 20.51 15.57
C SER A 29 -5.88 19.38 14.84
N GLN A 30 -5.82 18.16 15.42
CA GLN A 30 -5.24 16.99 14.76
C GLN A 30 -6.15 16.49 13.63
N LEU A 31 -7.47 16.53 13.83
CA LEU A 31 -8.43 16.17 12.78
C LEU A 31 -8.35 17.17 11.62
N GLU A 32 -8.34 18.47 11.91
CA GLU A 32 -8.20 19.51 10.89
C GLU A 32 -6.89 19.36 10.10
N ASP A 33 -5.80 19.01 10.77
CA ASP A 33 -4.51 18.76 10.14
C ASP A 33 -4.53 17.50 9.25
N ASN A 34 -5.12 16.42 9.74
CA ASN A 34 -5.31 15.18 8.98
C ASN A 34 -6.19 15.37 7.74
N LEU A 35 -7.13 16.32 7.74
CA LEU A 35 -7.97 16.59 6.58
C LEU A 35 -7.23 17.39 5.49
N LYS A 36 -6.29 18.25 5.86
CA LYS A 36 -5.46 19.01 4.90
C LYS A 36 -4.53 18.13 4.05
N VAL A 37 -4.39 16.85 4.40
CA VAL A 37 -3.64 15.86 3.63
C VAL A 37 -4.13 15.72 2.20
N ILE A 38 -5.43 15.94 1.98
CA ILE A 38 -6.06 15.71 0.67
C ILE A 38 -5.48 16.61 -0.42
N ASP A 39 -4.95 17.77 -0.04
CA ASP A 39 -4.39 18.78 -0.96
C ASP A 39 -2.94 18.48 -1.35
N VAL A 40 -2.33 17.45 -0.76
CA VAL A 40 -0.93 17.08 -1.00
C VAL A 40 -0.86 16.06 -2.13
N LEU A 41 -0.17 16.38 -3.21
CA LEU A 41 0.12 15.44 -4.29
C LEU A 41 1.61 15.09 -4.27
N LEU A 42 1.90 13.80 -4.11
CA LEU A 42 3.25 13.26 -4.31
C LEU A 42 3.46 13.02 -5.80
N SER A 43 4.65 13.37 -6.32
CA SER A 43 5.02 13.02 -7.68
C SER A 43 5.33 11.52 -7.79
N ASP A 44 5.31 10.99 -9.02
CA ASP A 44 5.65 9.59 -9.29
C ASP A 44 7.05 9.23 -8.77
N GLU A 45 8.02 10.14 -8.89
CA GLU A 45 9.38 9.95 -8.37
C GLU A 45 9.39 9.84 -6.83
N GLN A 46 8.59 10.66 -6.15
CA GLN A 46 8.48 10.62 -4.69
C GLN A 46 7.78 9.34 -4.23
N LEU A 47 6.73 8.92 -4.93
CA LEU A 47 6.03 7.66 -4.67
C LEU A 47 6.97 6.47 -4.83
N GLN A 48 7.68 6.39 -5.96
CA GLN A 48 8.63 5.31 -6.21
C GLN A 48 9.69 5.23 -5.12
N ARG A 49 10.25 6.37 -4.71
CA ARG A 49 11.24 6.41 -3.64
C ARG A 49 10.70 5.93 -2.29
N LEU A 50 9.43 6.23 -1.98
CA LEU A 50 8.77 5.75 -0.77
C LEU A 50 8.44 4.26 -0.85
N ASP A 51 8.03 3.76 -2.02
CA ASP A 51 7.79 2.33 -2.27
C ASP A 51 9.08 1.53 -2.08
N GLU A 52 10.20 1.98 -2.65
CA GLU A 52 11.51 1.34 -2.49
C GLU A 52 11.97 1.33 -1.03
N ALA A 53 11.79 2.44 -0.31
CA ALA A 53 12.21 2.55 1.09
C ALA A 53 11.32 1.76 2.06
N SER A 54 10.05 1.52 1.69
CA SER A 54 9.07 0.80 2.52
C SER A 54 8.92 -0.69 2.14
N ALA A 55 9.58 -1.14 1.07
CA ALA A 55 9.52 -2.52 0.63
C ALA A 55 10.06 -3.47 1.71
N ILE A 56 9.18 -4.32 2.23
CA ILE A 56 9.53 -5.37 3.18
C ILE A 56 9.71 -6.68 2.39
N PRO A 57 10.87 -7.37 2.50
CA PRO A 57 11.02 -8.70 1.94
C PRO A 57 10.08 -9.67 2.68
N LEU A 58 9.23 -10.37 1.92
CA LEU A 58 8.24 -11.28 2.51
C LEU A 58 8.88 -12.52 3.13
N GLY A 59 10.09 -12.89 2.68
CA GLY A 59 10.85 -14.01 3.23
C GLY A 59 10.10 -15.33 3.12
N PHE A 60 10.51 -16.32 3.91
CA PHE A 60 9.77 -17.58 4.00
C PHE A 60 8.56 -17.44 4.94
N PRO A 61 7.36 -17.97 4.60
CA PRO A 61 7.02 -18.72 3.37
C PRO A 61 6.47 -17.85 2.24
N GLY A 62 6.39 -16.52 2.39
CA GLY A 62 5.77 -15.63 1.40
C GLY A 62 6.42 -15.67 0.01
N ASP A 63 7.75 -15.66 -0.05
CA ASP A 63 8.52 -15.78 -1.29
C ASP A 63 8.42 -17.19 -1.87
N PHE A 64 8.42 -18.22 -1.01
CA PHE A 64 8.25 -19.63 -1.42
C PHE A 64 6.92 -19.85 -2.14
N PHE A 65 5.81 -19.27 -1.67
CA PHE A 65 4.52 -19.35 -2.35
C PHE A 65 4.45 -18.61 -3.69
N LYS A 66 5.39 -17.70 -3.95
CA LYS A 66 5.47 -16.98 -5.23
C LYS A 66 6.24 -17.74 -6.31
N GLU A 67 6.97 -18.80 -5.96
CA GLU A 67 7.70 -19.62 -6.91
C GLU A 67 6.74 -20.36 -7.86
N GLU A 68 7.06 -20.37 -9.15
CA GLU A 68 6.19 -20.94 -10.19
C GLU A 68 5.89 -22.43 -9.98
N ALA A 69 6.88 -23.21 -9.52
CA ALA A 69 6.69 -24.62 -9.18
C ALA A 69 5.72 -24.80 -8.00
N VAL A 70 5.83 -23.95 -6.98
CA VAL A 70 4.98 -24.00 -5.78
C VAL A 70 3.55 -23.58 -6.11
N LYS A 71 3.36 -22.49 -6.85
CA LYS A 71 2.04 -22.07 -7.36
C LYS A 71 1.39 -23.16 -8.21
N THR A 72 2.15 -23.78 -9.12
CA THR A 72 1.62 -24.84 -9.99
C THR A 72 1.14 -26.04 -9.18
N ASN A 73 1.90 -26.46 -8.17
CA ASN A 73 1.53 -27.57 -7.29
C ASN A 73 0.32 -27.26 -6.40
N LEU A 74 0.25 -26.05 -5.83
CA LEU A 74 -0.85 -25.67 -4.93
C LEU A 74 -2.17 -25.44 -5.66
N PHE A 75 -2.11 -24.82 -6.84
CA PHE A 75 -3.30 -24.46 -7.61
C PHE A 75 -3.59 -25.44 -8.75
N GLY A 76 -2.81 -26.51 -8.90
CA GLY A 76 -2.98 -27.51 -9.97
C GLY A 76 -2.94 -26.93 -11.39
N GLY A 77 -2.21 -25.83 -11.60
CA GLY A 77 -2.18 -25.09 -12.87
C GLY A 77 -3.42 -24.20 -13.14
N PHE A 78 -4.31 -24.03 -12.16
CA PHE A 78 -5.50 -23.16 -12.28
C PHE A 78 -5.29 -21.74 -11.74
N TYR A 79 -4.07 -21.35 -11.34
CA TYR A 79 -3.80 -20.05 -10.72
C TYR A 79 -4.31 -18.86 -11.56
N ASP A 80 -4.06 -18.89 -12.88
CA ASP A 80 -4.50 -17.83 -13.80
C ASP A 80 -6.00 -17.87 -14.13
N LYS A 81 -6.68 -18.96 -13.74
CA LYS A 81 -8.14 -19.14 -13.90
C LYS A 81 -8.91 -18.76 -12.65
N VAL A 82 -8.22 -18.43 -11.54
CA VAL A 82 -8.86 -17.90 -10.34
C VAL A 82 -9.28 -16.46 -10.63
N GLU A 83 -10.58 -16.21 -10.63
CA GLU A 83 -11.12 -14.86 -10.79
C GLU A 83 -10.66 -14.00 -9.60
N LYS A 84 -9.71 -13.10 -9.86
CA LYS A 84 -9.25 -12.15 -8.85
C LYS A 84 -10.32 -11.08 -8.72
N ARG A 85 -10.98 -11.04 -7.56
CA ARG A 85 -11.90 -9.97 -7.23
C ARG A 85 -11.08 -8.68 -7.05
N ASN A 86 -10.95 -7.91 -8.13
CA ASN A 86 -10.34 -6.58 -8.10
C ASN A 86 -11.11 -5.74 -7.06
N SER A 87 -10.42 -5.37 -5.98
CA SER A 87 -10.92 -4.52 -4.90
C SER A 87 -10.14 -3.22 -4.90
#